data_AF-A0A7X9C549-F1
#
_entry.id   AF-A0A7X9C549-F1
#
_cell.length_a   1.000
_cell.length_b   1.000
_cell.length_c   1.000
_cell.angle_alpha   90.00
_cell.angle_beta   90.00
_cell.angle_gamma   90.00
#
_symmetry.space_group_name_H-M   'P 1'
#
loop_
_entity.id
_entity.type
_entity.pdbx_description
1 polymer ?
#
loop_
_entity_poly.entity_id
_entity_poly.type
_entity_poly.pdbx_seq_one_letter_code
_entity_poly.pdbx_strand_id
1 'polypeptide(L)'
;MKGKMTEECKLCGSDTKRIDHPTIAYRSCPNCEFVFKEDKYLVSKDEELEIYNTHNNSIEDPRCLEFFYNFLNTAVFPYASTGKEGLDFGSGSSPVLAKILETNHNYKMHIYDLFYSPEKVYKGKKYDLITSTEVVEH
;
A
#
# COMPACT_ATOMS: atom_id res chain seq x y z
N MET A 1 -14.02 -4.32 24.26
CA MET A 1 -12.57 -4.02 24.22
C MET A 1 -12.44 -2.50 24.31
N LYS A 2 -11.73 -1.99 25.33
CA LYS A 2 -11.58 -0.55 25.55
C LYS A 2 -10.79 0.04 24.37
N GLY A 3 -11.40 0.93 23.59
CA GLY A 3 -10.77 1.59 22.45
C GLY A 3 -9.50 2.31 22.90
N LYS A 4 -8.40 2.07 22.18
CA LYS A 4 -7.12 2.77 22.37
C LYS A 4 -7.39 4.27 22.31
N MET A 5 -6.96 5.02 23.32
CA MET A 5 -7.26 6.46 23.38
C MET A 5 -6.66 7.17 22.16
N THR A 6 -7.49 7.96 21.48
CA THR A 6 -7.31 8.55 20.15
C THR A 6 -6.26 9.68 20.08
N GLU A 7 -5.34 9.74 21.04
CA GLU A 7 -4.39 10.84 21.22
C GLU A 7 -2.93 10.41 21.04
N GLU A 8 -2.65 9.11 21.03
CA GLU A 8 -1.30 8.57 20.84
C GLU A 8 -0.98 8.33 19.35
N CYS A 9 0.29 8.50 19.00
CA CYS A 9 0.80 8.24 17.66
C CYS A 9 0.76 6.74 17.34
N LYS A 10 0.17 6.38 16.19
CA LYS A 10 0.07 4.99 15.73
C LYS A 10 1.42 4.33 15.42
N LEU A 11 2.48 5.11 15.19
CA LEU A 11 3.82 4.60 14.89
C LEU A 11 4.73 4.52 16.12
N CYS A 12 4.91 5.64 16.84
CA CYS A 12 5.88 5.72 17.94
C CYS A 12 5.26 5.78 19.35
N GLY A 13 3.93 5.85 19.47
CA GLY A 13 3.22 5.90 20.75
C GLY A 13 3.30 7.22 21.52
N SER A 14 4.00 8.24 21.02
CA SER A 14 4.04 9.57 21.64
C SER A 14 2.72 10.33 21.50
N ASP A 15 2.50 11.36 22.32
CA ASP A 15 1.34 12.24 22.22
C ASP A 15 1.26 12.94 20.85
N THR A 16 0.04 13.27 20.43
CA THR A 16 -0.23 13.93 19.15
C THR A 16 -0.99 15.24 19.32
N LYS A 17 -0.82 16.14 18.36
CA LYS A 17 -1.57 17.39 18.26
C LYS A 17 -2.67 17.24 17.23
N ARG A 18 -3.86 17.75 17.53
CA ARG A 18 -4.97 17.78 16.57
C ARG A 18 -4.80 18.91 15.56
N ILE A 19 -5.12 18.62 14.30
CA ILE A 19 -5.19 19.57 13.21
C ILE A 19 -6.62 19.51 12.64
N ASP A 20 -7.34 20.61 12.70
CA ASP A 20 -8.70 20.70 12.17
C ASP A 20 -8.70 21.13 10.71
N HIS A 21 -9.43 20.40 9.88
CA HIS A 21 -9.78 20.73 8.50
C HIS A 21 -11.30 20.93 8.44
N PRO A 22 -11.86 21.73 7.50
CA PRO A 22 -13.30 22.02 7.47
C PRO A 22 -14.24 20.79 7.49
N THR A 23 -13.78 19.64 7.00
CA THR A 23 -14.59 18.41 6.87
C THR A 23 -14.11 17.24 7.72
N ILE A 24 -12.86 17.26 8.18
CA ILE A 24 -12.18 16.13 8.86
C ILE A 24 -11.17 16.67 9.87
N ALA A 25 -10.68 15.83 10.77
CA ALA A 25 -9.55 16.18 11.62
C ALA A 25 -8.43 15.16 11.48
N TYR A 26 -7.22 15.67 11.59
CA TYR A 26 -5.99 14.91 11.60
C TYR A 26 -5.32 15.02 12.97
N ARG A 27 -4.34 14.15 13.18
CA ARG A 27 -3.42 14.15 14.30
C ARG A 27 -2.01 14.17 13.74
N SER A 28 -1.14 15.03 14.28
CA SER A 28 0.28 15.08 13.96
C SER A 28 1.12 14.75 15.19
N CYS A 29 2.12 13.88 15.01
CA CYS A 29 3.07 13.56 16.06
C CYS A 29 4.26 14.52 16.00
N PRO A 30 4.56 15.31 17.04
CA PRO A 30 5.74 16.17 17.06
C PRO A 30 7.06 15.41 17.23
N ASN A 31 7.02 14.10 17.56
CA ASN A 31 8.20 13.28 17.78
C ASN A 31 8.68 12.58 16.50
N CYS A 32 7.77 11.91 15.76
CA CYS A 32 8.12 11.19 14.53
C CYS A 32 7.49 11.79 13.26
N GLU A 33 6.87 12.96 13.38
CA GLU A 33 6.27 13.73 12.28
C GLU A 33 5.11 13.04 11.52
N PHE A 34 4.65 11.89 11.99
CA PHE A 34 3.55 11.16 11.36
C PHE A 34 2.23 11.92 11.48
N VAL A 35 1.55 12.05 10.35
CA VAL A 35 0.21 12.66 10.24
C VAL A 35 -0.79 11.59 9.85
N PHE A 36 -1.88 11.50 10.60
CA PHE A 36 -2.95 10.53 10.33
C PHE A 36 -4.32 11.11 10.64
N LYS A 37 -5.35 10.58 10.00
CA LYS A 37 -6.75 10.98 10.22
C LYS A 37 -7.24 10.47 11.58
N GLU A 38 -8.07 11.24 12.30
CA GLU A 38 -8.74 10.71 13.49
C GLU A 38 -9.65 9.53 13.13
N ASP A 39 -9.68 8.50 13.97
CA ASP A 39 -10.35 7.22 13.67
C ASP A 39 -11.84 7.37 13.33
N LYS A 40 -12.53 8.35 13.92
CA LYS A 40 -13.95 8.62 13.65
C LYS A 40 -14.24 9.11 12.22
N TYR A 41 -13.23 9.56 11.47
CA TYR A 41 -13.33 9.97 10.06
C TYR A 41 -12.77 8.91 9.10
N LEU A 42 -12.36 7.74 9.60
CA LEU A 42 -12.05 6.61 8.74
C LEU A 42 -13.36 6.06 8.17
N VAL A 43 -13.32 5.73 6.89
CA VAL A 43 -14.43 5.09 6.20
C VAL A 43 -14.57 3.65 6.69
N SER A 44 -15.78 3.10 6.60
CA SER A 44 -16.01 1.68 6.78
C SER A 44 -15.32 0.86 5.69
N LYS A 45 -15.16 -0.44 5.92
CA LYS A 45 -14.57 -1.34 4.91
C LYS A 45 -15.36 -1.39 3.61
N ASP A 46 -16.68 -1.28 3.69
CA ASP A 46 -17.54 -1.29 2.51
C ASP A 46 -17.36 0.00 1.71
N GLU A 47 -17.31 1.16 2.38
CA GLU A 47 -17.00 2.45 1.74
C GLU A 47 -15.57 2.48 1.17
N GLU A 48 -14.60 1.86 1.84
CA GLU A 48 -13.24 1.71 1.32
C GLU A 48 -13.22 0.89 0.04
N LEU A 49 -13.97 -0.23 -0.02
CA LEU A 49 -14.09 -1.04 -1.22
C LEU A 49 -14.75 -0.27 -2.37
N GLU A 50 -15.78 0.55 -2.10
CA GLU A 50 -16.40 1.40 -3.12
C GLU A 50 -15.41 2.41 -3.71
N ILE A 51 -14.57 3.03 -2.88
CA ILE A 51 -13.46 3.88 -3.35
C ILE A 51 -12.47 3.03 -4.16
N TYR A 52 -12.14 1.83 -3.68
CA TYR A 52 -11.21 0.92 -4.35
C TYR A 52 -11.69 0.58 -5.76
N ASN A 53 -12.98 0.31 -5.94
CA ASN A 53 -13.61 0.01 -7.23
C ASN A 53 -13.51 1.15 -8.26
N THR A 54 -13.14 2.38 -7.84
CA THR A 54 -12.89 3.49 -8.76
C THR A 54 -11.48 3.46 -9.38
N HIS A 55 -10.58 2.63 -8.87
CA HIS A 55 -9.23 2.49 -9.43
C HIS A 55 -9.28 1.81 -10.79
N ASN A 56 -8.56 2.39 -11.75
CA ASN A 56 -8.45 1.86 -13.10
C ASN A 56 -6.99 1.68 -13.49
N ASN A 57 -6.34 0.67 -12.91
CA ASN A 57 -5.01 0.24 -13.35
C ASN A 57 -5.16 -0.76 -14.49
N SER A 58 -4.64 -0.41 -15.66
CA SER A 58 -4.73 -1.23 -16.87
C SER A 58 -3.35 -1.35 -17.50
N ILE A 59 -2.99 -2.58 -17.87
CA ILE A 59 -1.73 -2.86 -18.59
C ILE A 59 -1.76 -2.29 -20.01
N GLU A 60 -2.94 -1.92 -20.51
CA GLU A 60 -3.17 -1.26 -21.79
C GLU A 60 -3.07 0.27 -21.69
N ASP A 61 -3.10 0.87 -20.50
CA ASP A 61 -2.90 2.33 -20.31
C ASP A 61 -1.40 2.66 -20.25
N PRO A 62 -0.85 3.42 -21.23
CA PRO A 62 0.55 3.78 -21.23
C PRO A 62 1.00 4.57 -20.00
N ARG A 63 0.12 5.36 -19.38
CA ARG A 63 0.44 6.14 -18.17
C ARG A 63 0.61 5.25 -16.95
N CYS A 64 -0.22 4.20 -16.86
CA CYS A 64 -0.10 3.19 -15.81
C CYS A 64 1.23 2.43 -15.95
N LEU A 65 1.59 2.05 -17.19
CA LEU A 65 2.89 1.44 -17.48
C LEU A 65 4.06 2.38 -17.14
N GLU A 66 3.99 3.65 -17.55
CA GLU A 66 5.02 4.65 -17.27
C GLU A 66 5.26 4.83 -15.76
N PHE A 67 4.17 4.93 -14.98
CA PHE A 67 4.24 4.98 -13.52
C PHE A 67 5.01 3.80 -12.93
N PHE A 68 4.65 2.57 -13.32
CA PHE A 68 5.31 1.37 -12.80
C PHE A 68 6.75 1.24 -13.27
N TYR A 69 7.05 1.53 -14.53
CA TYR A 69 8.44 1.50 -15.01
C TYR A 69 9.31 2.56 -14.33
N ASN A 70 8.77 3.75 -14.06
CA ASN A 70 9.50 4.76 -13.30
C ASN A 70 9.83 4.26 -11.90
N PHE A 71 8.85 3.68 -11.19
CA PHE A 71 9.08 3.06 -9.89
C PHE A 71 10.13 1.93 -9.95
N LEU A 72 9.99 1.01 -10.91
CA LEU A 72 10.91 -0.12 -11.07
C LEU A 72 12.35 0.33 -11.34
N ASN A 73 12.54 1.28 -12.24
CA ASN A 73 13.87 1.77 -12.63
C ASN A 73 14.54 2.58 -11.53
N THR A 74 13.77 3.32 -10.72
CA THR A 74 14.33 4.25 -9.72
C THR A 74 14.47 3.62 -8.33
N ALA A 75 13.55 2.74 -7.94
CA ALA A 75 13.45 2.23 -6.58
C ALA A 75 13.64 0.71 -6.45
N VAL A 76 13.54 -0.05 -7.54
CA VAL A 76 13.62 -1.52 -7.49
C VAL A 76 14.92 -2.05 -8.08
N PHE A 77 15.12 -1.91 -9.40
CA PHE A 77 16.26 -2.53 -10.10
C PHE A 77 17.64 -2.11 -9.59
N PRO A 78 17.87 -0.88 -9.08
CA PRO A 78 19.16 -0.54 -8.48
C PRO A 78 19.50 -1.32 -7.21
N TYR A 79 18.50 -1.89 -6.51
CA TYR A 79 18.66 -2.47 -5.17
C TYR A 79 18.29 -3.97 -5.10
N ALA A 80 17.36 -4.43 -5.93
CA ALA A 80 16.87 -5.82 -5.98
C ALA A 80 17.44 -6.56 -7.20
N SER A 81 18.76 -6.71 -7.25
CA SER A 81 19.48 -7.31 -8.39
C SER A 81 19.68 -8.82 -8.29
N THR A 82 19.50 -9.41 -7.10
CA THR A 82 19.68 -10.85 -6.85
C THR A 82 18.37 -11.51 -6.49
N GLY A 83 18.10 -12.66 -7.10
CA GLY A 83 16.85 -13.38 -6.89
C GLY A 83 15.70 -12.80 -7.71
N LYS A 84 14.62 -13.58 -7.81
CA LYS A 84 13.49 -13.31 -8.69
C LYS A 84 12.16 -13.76 -8.08
N GLU A 85 12.12 -14.11 -6.80
CA GLU A 85 10.86 -14.44 -6.11
C GLU A 85 10.32 -13.16 -5.44
N GLY A 86 9.18 -12.67 -5.93
CA GLY A 86 8.60 -11.41 -5.50
C GLY A 86 7.19 -11.54 -4.92
N LEU A 87 6.78 -10.55 -4.13
CA LEU A 87 5.43 -10.37 -3.63
C LEU A 87 4.94 -8.97 -3.96
N ASP A 88 3.77 -8.85 -4.56
CA ASP A 88 3.03 -7.60 -4.67
C ASP A 88 1.93 -7.55 -3.60
N PHE A 89 2.12 -6.69 -2.60
CA PHE A 89 1.24 -6.57 -1.44
C PHE A 89 0.30 -5.37 -1.59
N GLY A 90 -1.00 -5.67 -1.71
CA GLY A 90 -2.03 -4.73 -2.13
C GLY A 90 -2.08 -4.55 -3.65
N SER A 91 -2.06 -5.67 -4.38
CA SER A 91 -2.00 -5.68 -5.85
C SER A 91 -3.26 -5.15 -6.55
N GLY A 92 -4.35 -4.95 -5.82
CA GLY A 92 -5.65 -4.56 -6.33
C GLY A 92 -6.29 -5.58 -7.27
N SER A 93 -7.32 -5.11 -7.98
CA SER A 93 -8.11 -5.90 -8.91
C SER A 93 -7.36 -6.31 -10.18
N SER A 94 -6.37 -5.50 -10.56
CA SER A 94 -5.55 -5.68 -11.76
C SER A 94 -4.07 -5.58 -11.35
N PRO A 95 -3.38 -6.71 -11.15
CA PRO A 95 -2.01 -6.76 -10.64
C PRO A 95 -0.99 -6.43 -11.75
N VAL A 96 -1.05 -5.20 -12.27
CA VAL A 96 -0.25 -4.74 -13.42
C VAL A 96 1.25 -4.83 -13.12
N LEU A 97 1.69 -4.39 -11.94
CA LEU A 97 3.10 -4.42 -11.54
C LEU A 97 3.66 -5.85 -11.52
N ALA A 98 2.95 -6.77 -10.85
CA ALA A 98 3.33 -8.18 -10.85
C ALA A 98 3.43 -8.74 -12.27
N LYS A 99 2.45 -8.45 -13.14
CA LYS A 99 2.44 -8.93 -14.53
C LYS A 99 3.59 -8.37 -15.36
N ILE A 100 3.98 -7.10 -15.17
CA ILE A 100 5.16 -6.50 -15.82
C ILE A 100 6.43 -7.24 -15.37
N LEU A 101 6.59 -7.46 -14.06
CA LEU A 101 7.74 -8.15 -13.48
C LEU A 101 7.87 -9.60 -13.97
N GLU A 102 6.75 -10.33 -14.07
CA GLU A 102 6.72 -11.70 -14.58
C GLU A 102 7.04 -11.75 -16.08
N THR A 103 6.31 -10.97 -16.89
CA THR A 103 6.36 -11.07 -18.35
C THR A 103 7.67 -10.52 -18.93
N ASN A 104 8.18 -9.42 -18.35
CA ASN A 104 9.26 -8.65 -18.97
C ASN A 104 10.60 -8.75 -18.20
N HIS A 105 10.57 -9.18 -16.94
CA HIS A 105 11.74 -9.16 -16.06
C HIS A 105 12.04 -10.50 -15.38
N ASN A 106 11.31 -11.56 -15.75
CA ASN A 106 11.51 -12.94 -15.32
C ASN A 106 11.45 -13.11 -13.79
N TYR A 107 10.59 -12.34 -13.13
CA TYR A 107 10.23 -12.59 -11.74
C TYR A 107 9.17 -13.71 -11.67
N LYS A 108 9.16 -14.42 -10.55
CA LYS A 108 8.05 -15.25 -10.10
C LYS A 108 7.32 -14.44 -9.04
N MET A 109 6.12 -13.96 -9.34
CA MET A 109 5.39 -13.09 -8.43
C MET A 109 4.31 -13.87 -7.69
N HIS A 110 4.15 -13.57 -6.42
CA HIS A 110 2.91 -13.82 -5.69
C HIS A 110 2.19 -12.49 -5.51
N ILE A 111 0.86 -12.52 -5.43
CA ILE A 111 0.04 -11.35 -5.20
C ILE A 111 -0.80 -11.55 -3.94
N TYR A 112 -1.04 -10.46 -3.23
CA TYR A 112 -2.01 -10.41 -2.14
C TYR A 112 -2.76 -9.08 -2.24
N ASP A 113 -4.06 -9.14 -2.04
CA ASP A 113 -4.89 -7.95 -1.90
C ASP A 113 -6.03 -8.24 -0.94
N LEU A 114 -6.39 -7.29 -0.08
CA LEU A 114 -7.42 -7.52 0.93
C LEU A 114 -8.78 -7.89 0.34
N PHE A 115 -9.12 -7.35 -0.83
CA PHE A 115 -10.43 -7.50 -1.47
C PHE A 115 -10.37 -8.46 -2.67
N TYR A 116 -9.35 -8.37 -3.52
CA TYR A 116 -9.31 -9.11 -4.80
C TYR A 116 -8.43 -10.36 -4.79
N SER A 117 -7.52 -10.49 -3.82
CA SER A 117 -6.62 -11.66 -3.68
C SER A 117 -6.33 -11.95 -2.21
N PRO A 118 -7.36 -12.32 -1.40
CA PRO A 118 -7.27 -12.32 0.06
C PRO A 118 -6.50 -13.52 0.64
N GLU A 119 -6.07 -14.46 -0.20
CA GLU A 119 -5.27 -15.59 0.24
C GLU A 119 -3.91 -15.12 0.74
N LYS A 120 -3.58 -15.45 1.99
CA LYS A 120 -2.33 -15.02 2.65
C LYS A 120 -1.13 -15.85 2.21
N VAL A 121 -0.87 -15.88 0.90
CA VAL A 121 0.20 -16.64 0.23
C VAL A 121 1.60 -16.25 0.71
N TYR A 122 1.74 -15.10 1.38
CA TYR A 122 2.99 -14.59 1.96
C TYR A 122 3.40 -15.25 3.27
N LYS A 123 2.49 -15.92 3.99
CA LYS A 123 2.80 -16.52 5.30
C LYS A 123 3.84 -17.63 5.18
N GLY A 124 4.91 -17.52 5.96
CA GLY A 124 5.98 -18.53 6.01
C GLY A 124 6.89 -18.55 4.78
N LYS A 125 6.75 -17.58 3.86
CA LYS A 125 7.62 -17.43 2.70
C LYS A 125 8.61 -16.28 2.91
N LYS A 126 9.71 -16.35 2.15
CA LYS A 126 10.68 -15.27 1.99
C LYS A 126 10.63 -14.80 0.54
N TYR A 127 10.93 -13.53 0.33
CA TYR A 127 10.93 -12.93 -1.00
C TYR A 127 12.21 -12.12 -1.17
N ASP A 128 12.70 -12.10 -2.40
CA ASP A 128 13.80 -11.25 -2.82
C ASP A 128 13.31 -9.80 -3.01
N LEU A 129 12.04 -9.63 -3.35
CA LEU A 129 11.37 -8.35 -3.56
C LEU A 129 9.97 -8.35 -2.95
N ILE A 130 9.63 -7.30 -2.20
CA ILE A 130 8.25 -7.02 -1.78
C ILE A 130 7.89 -5.62 -2.26
N THR A 131 6.84 -5.49 -3.07
CA THR A 131 6.28 -4.22 -3.52
C THR A 131 4.98 -3.93 -2.79
N SER A 132 4.69 -2.65 -2.56
CA SER A 132 3.47 -2.17 -1.92
C SER A 132 3.25 -0.72 -2.38
N THR A 133 2.53 -0.54 -3.48
CA THR A 133 2.32 0.77 -4.11
C THR A 133 0.92 1.29 -3.81
N GLU A 134 0.81 2.48 -3.22
CA GLU A 134 -0.46 3.09 -2.79
C GLU A 134 -1.25 2.20 -1.80
N VAL A 135 -0.60 1.74 -0.72
CA VAL A 135 -1.15 0.71 0.20
C VAL A 135 -0.75 0.99 1.65
N VAL A 136 0.50 1.37 1.92
CA VAL A 136 1.05 1.52 3.28
C VAL A 136 0.36 2.64 4.06
N GLU A 137 -0.22 3.60 3.36
CA GLU A 137 -0.95 4.74 3.91
C GLU A 137 -2.37 4.41 4.41
N HIS A 138 -2.90 3.21 4.10
CA HIS A 138 -4.20 2.70 4.55
C HIS A 138 -4.10 1.98 5.91
#